data_AF-A0A2U9CPA2-F1
#
_entry.id   AF-A0A2U9CPA2-F1
#
_cell.length_a   1.000
_cell.length_b   1.000
_cell.length_c   1.000
_cell.angle_alpha   90.00
_cell.angle_beta   90.00
_cell.angle_gamma   90.00
#
_symmetry.space_group_name_H-M   'P 1'
#
loop_
_entity.id
_entity.type
_entity.pdbx_description
1 polymer ?
#
loop_
_entity_poly.entity_id
_entity_poly.type
_entity_poly.pdbx_seq_one_letter_code
_entity_poly.pdbx_strand_id
1 'polypeptide(L)'
;MLLQLLKHRSNSSGSSGLSLEVFDFHACTQLEGGKHVWALCTVVCFAVGFPACVAILWAMFKTRRGGSPFSPNDFFTLNLSAMDAVFLAFIPPGFLNYYMLYNEAFEAIWNGVYSLNTCGRPLLMACACADCYLAVVHPITYRQRKSQTLRAVLAGVVWTVTVASGFVYTFFYKIFLTMFPMVPFAVAIVIIGVCDSFIIHTLINSDPGKNNTIHPQKQRAVQTLINSLVVAFISYLPPILLYTFGLPLIDDPNVFFCTIGLPVTVTSTLGSAVMPLLYLNNLGKLDRFRFGCCRKT
;
A
#
# COMPACT_ATOMS: atom_id res chain seq x y z
N MET A 1 28.23 -6.61 48.28
CA MET A 1 27.30 -7.76 48.43
C MET A 1 25.83 -7.33 48.53
N LEU A 2 25.48 -6.19 49.14
CA LEU A 2 24.10 -5.65 49.14
C LEU A 2 23.59 -5.15 47.77
N LEU A 3 24.48 -4.72 46.86
CA LEU A 3 24.10 -4.22 45.51
C LEU A 3 23.68 -5.32 44.53
N GLN A 4 24.07 -6.58 44.77
CA GLN A 4 23.62 -7.73 43.97
C GLN A 4 22.20 -8.18 44.37
N LEU A 5 21.80 -7.95 45.62
CA LEU A 5 20.46 -8.30 46.13
C LEU A 5 19.38 -7.32 45.66
N LEU A 6 19.72 -6.05 45.38
CA LEU A 6 18.77 -5.11 44.78
C LEU A 6 18.52 -5.38 43.29
N LYS A 7 19.51 -5.92 42.56
CA LYS A 7 19.35 -6.27 41.15
C LYS A 7 18.48 -7.52 40.94
N HIS A 8 18.47 -8.45 41.91
CA HIS A 8 17.62 -9.64 41.84
C HIS A 8 16.16 -9.41 42.28
N ARG A 9 15.88 -8.35 43.08
CA ARG A 9 14.52 -8.05 43.56
C ARG A 9 13.63 -7.37 42.51
N SER A 10 14.21 -6.73 41.49
CA SER A 10 13.45 -6.17 40.37
C SER A 10 12.89 -7.22 39.41
N ASN A 11 13.27 -8.50 39.55
CA ASN A 11 12.75 -9.62 38.76
C ASN A 11 11.49 -10.27 39.35
N SER A 12 10.84 -9.65 40.34
CA SER A 12 9.69 -10.24 41.04
C SER A 12 8.52 -9.28 41.30
N SER A 13 8.26 -8.38 40.35
CA SER A 13 6.96 -7.72 40.25
C SER A 13 6.25 -8.27 39.03
N GLY A 14 5.35 -9.23 39.25
CA GLY A 14 4.34 -9.60 38.28
C GLY A 14 3.45 -8.40 38.00
N SER A 15 3.78 -7.66 36.96
CA SER A 15 2.81 -6.93 36.17
C SER A 15 2.52 -7.80 34.96
N SER A 16 1.24 -7.97 34.64
CA SER A 16 0.83 -8.34 33.28
C SER A 16 1.15 -7.17 32.36
N GLY A 17 2.44 -6.86 32.21
CA GLY A 17 2.97 -5.80 31.38
C GLY A 17 3.18 -6.35 29.99
N LEU A 18 2.58 -5.69 28.99
CA LEU A 18 2.88 -5.90 27.58
C LEU A 18 4.40 -5.74 27.38
N SER A 19 5.13 -6.83 27.24
CA SER A 19 6.57 -6.78 26.96
C SER A 19 6.78 -6.31 25.52
N LEU A 20 7.14 -5.03 25.37
CA LEU A 20 7.44 -4.40 24.08
C LEU A 20 8.64 -5.09 23.42
N GLU A 21 8.47 -5.53 22.17
CA GLU A 21 9.58 -6.09 21.41
C GLU A 21 10.45 -4.96 20.83
N VAL A 22 11.77 -5.04 21.03
CA VAL A 22 12.74 -4.01 20.57
C VAL A 22 13.34 -4.41 19.23
N PHE A 23 13.34 -3.48 18.27
CA PHE A 23 13.93 -3.69 16.94
C PHE A 23 15.46 -3.68 17.00
N ASP A 24 16.10 -4.68 16.37
CA ASP A 24 17.56 -4.77 16.27
C ASP A 24 18.07 -4.11 14.98
N PHE A 25 18.56 -2.87 15.10
CA PHE A 25 19.14 -2.12 13.98
C PHE A 25 20.43 -2.72 13.41
N HIS A 26 21.10 -3.60 14.15
CA HIS A 26 22.38 -4.18 13.73
C HIS A 26 22.24 -5.55 13.06
N ALA A 27 21.04 -6.14 13.04
CA ALA A 27 20.77 -7.46 12.46
C ALA A 27 21.22 -7.58 10.99
N CYS A 28 21.13 -6.50 10.20
CA CYS A 28 21.47 -6.50 8.77
C CYS A 28 22.83 -5.84 8.43
N THR A 29 23.73 -5.70 9.39
CA THR A 29 25.05 -5.05 9.16
C THR A 29 25.98 -5.87 8.27
N GLN A 30 25.93 -7.20 8.35
CA GLN A 30 26.80 -8.11 7.58
C GLN A 30 26.26 -8.45 6.18
N LEU A 31 24.99 -8.11 5.90
CA LEU A 31 24.27 -8.44 4.66
C LEU A 31 23.91 -7.14 3.91
N GLU A 32 24.94 -6.39 3.49
CA GLU A 32 24.79 -5.03 2.97
C GLU A 32 23.97 -4.95 1.67
N GLY A 33 24.04 -5.96 0.80
CA GLY A 33 23.41 -5.94 -0.51
C GLY A 33 21.89 -5.71 -0.48
N GLY A 34 21.17 -6.49 0.32
CA GLY A 34 19.71 -6.38 0.45
C GLY A 34 19.27 -5.02 0.99
N LYS A 35 19.98 -4.52 2.01
CA LYS A 35 19.77 -3.20 2.62
C LYS A 35 19.90 -2.07 1.60
N HIS A 36 20.96 -2.07 0.78
CA HIS A 36 21.18 -1.00 -0.20
C HIS A 36 20.20 -1.03 -1.36
N VAL A 37 19.85 -2.23 -1.87
CA VAL A 37 18.83 -2.38 -2.93
C VAL A 37 17.47 -1.88 -2.43
N TRP A 38 17.07 -2.30 -1.24
CA TRP A 38 15.84 -1.84 -0.59
C TRP A 38 15.82 -0.31 -0.46
N ALA A 39 16.91 0.27 0.05
CA ALA A 39 17.01 1.71 0.26
C ALA A 39 16.90 2.50 -1.06
N LEU A 40 17.67 2.10 -2.08
CA LEU A 40 17.68 2.77 -3.37
C LEU A 40 16.30 2.75 -4.03
N CYS A 41 15.67 1.58 -4.12
CA CYS A 41 14.36 1.45 -4.76
C CYS A 41 13.27 2.22 -4.00
N THR A 42 13.30 2.21 -2.67
CA THR A 42 12.33 2.91 -1.83
C THR A 42 12.46 4.44 -1.95
N VAL A 43 13.69 4.97 -2.05
CA VAL A 43 13.93 6.41 -2.31
C VAL A 43 13.39 6.83 -3.67
N VAL A 44 13.57 6.00 -4.71
CA VAL A 44 12.99 6.26 -6.03
C VAL A 44 11.46 6.27 -5.94
N CYS A 45 10.86 5.31 -5.23
CA CYS A 45 9.42 5.27 -5.02
C CYS A 45 8.90 6.51 -4.28
N PHE A 46 9.62 7.00 -3.26
CA PHE A 46 9.30 8.25 -2.58
C PHE A 46 9.37 9.44 -3.54
N ALA A 47 10.49 9.61 -4.25
CA ALA A 47 10.74 10.76 -5.11
C ALA A 47 9.69 10.93 -6.21
N VAL A 48 9.12 9.83 -6.70
CA VAL A 48 8.11 9.85 -7.76
C VAL A 48 6.69 9.74 -7.19
N GLY A 49 6.47 8.83 -6.25
CA GLY A 49 5.15 8.52 -5.70
C GLY A 49 4.60 9.62 -4.80
N PHE A 50 5.43 10.24 -3.96
CA PHE A 50 4.95 11.25 -3.02
C PHE A 50 4.42 12.51 -3.73
N PRO A 51 5.15 13.12 -4.70
CA PRO A 51 4.61 14.22 -5.48
C PRO A 51 3.34 13.85 -6.25
N ALA A 52 3.25 12.62 -6.77
CA ALA A 52 2.07 12.16 -7.49
C ALA A 52 0.84 12.06 -6.56
N CYS A 53 0.98 11.47 -5.37
CA CYS A 53 -0.09 11.40 -4.38
C CYS A 53 -0.56 12.80 -3.96
N VAL A 54 0.38 13.70 -3.64
CA VAL A 54 0.07 15.09 -3.27
C VAL A 54 -0.64 15.82 -4.41
N ALA A 55 -0.20 15.63 -5.66
CA ALA A 55 -0.85 16.23 -6.82
C ALA A 55 -2.29 15.73 -7.03
N ILE A 56 -2.57 14.45 -6.78
CA ILE A 56 -3.93 13.90 -6.81
C ILE A 56 -4.78 14.53 -5.71
N LEU A 57 -4.32 14.49 -4.46
CA LEU A 57 -5.04 15.08 -3.32
C LEU A 57 -5.34 16.56 -3.56
N TRP A 58 -4.36 17.31 -4.06
CA TRP A 58 -4.51 18.73 -4.43
C TRP A 58 -5.53 18.94 -5.56
N ALA A 59 -5.45 18.13 -6.62
CA ALA A 59 -6.38 18.19 -7.73
C ALA A 59 -7.82 17.93 -7.28
N MET A 60 -8.02 16.94 -6.41
CA MET A 60 -9.34 16.60 -5.85
C MET A 60 -9.85 17.70 -4.93
N PHE A 61 -8.99 18.27 -4.09
CA PHE A 61 -9.33 19.42 -3.24
C PHE A 61 -9.80 20.63 -4.08
N LYS A 62 -9.09 20.93 -5.17
CA LYS A 62 -9.47 22.02 -6.08
C LYS A 62 -10.80 21.75 -6.77
N THR A 63 -11.03 20.53 -7.26
CA THR A 63 -12.30 20.12 -7.88
C THR A 63 -13.47 20.26 -6.90
N ARG A 64 -13.27 19.87 -5.64
CA ARG A 64 -14.28 20.01 -4.56
C ARG A 64 -14.62 21.47 -4.28
N ARG A 65 -13.60 22.33 -4.20
CA ARG A 65 -13.80 23.78 -3.99
C ARG A 65 -14.56 24.43 -5.15
N GLY A 66 -14.44 23.88 -6.36
CA GLY A 66 -15.21 24.28 -7.54
C GLY A 66 -16.64 23.74 -7.60
N GLY A 67 -17.14 23.08 -6.55
CA GLY A 67 -18.54 22.61 -6.46
C GLY A 67 -18.88 21.37 -7.28
N SER A 68 -17.89 20.68 -7.86
CA SER A 68 -18.13 19.46 -8.62
C SER A 68 -18.44 18.28 -7.69
N PRO A 69 -19.47 17.46 -7.97
CA PRO A 69 -19.81 16.30 -7.16
C PRO A 69 -18.71 15.22 -7.28
N PHE A 70 -18.42 14.52 -6.18
CA PHE A 70 -17.48 13.39 -6.17
C PHE A 70 -18.03 12.23 -7.02
N SER A 71 -17.21 11.74 -7.95
CA SER A 71 -17.49 10.46 -8.60
C SER A 71 -17.38 9.33 -7.56
N PRO A 72 -18.17 8.26 -7.68
CA PRO A 72 -17.96 7.01 -6.94
C PRO A 72 -16.51 6.57 -6.75
N ASN A 73 -15.72 6.61 -7.82
CA ASN A 73 -14.33 6.16 -7.83
C ASN A 73 -13.38 7.16 -7.12
N ASP A 74 -13.77 8.44 -7.06
CA ASP A 74 -12.98 9.47 -6.40
C ASP A 74 -12.88 9.20 -4.89
N PHE A 75 -13.91 8.61 -4.27
CA PHE A 75 -13.89 8.35 -2.83
C PHE A 75 -12.78 7.36 -2.43
N PHE A 76 -12.67 6.22 -3.12
CA PHE A 76 -11.60 5.25 -2.85
C PHE A 76 -10.24 5.79 -3.27
N THR A 77 -10.16 6.50 -4.40
CA THR A 77 -8.93 7.15 -4.87
C THR A 77 -8.39 8.15 -3.85
N LEU A 78 -9.26 8.93 -3.19
CA LEU A 78 -8.89 9.87 -2.13
C LEU A 78 -8.27 9.14 -0.93
N ASN A 79 -8.94 8.09 -0.44
CA ASN A 79 -8.46 7.32 0.71
C ASN A 79 -7.13 6.63 0.40
N LEU A 80 -7.00 6.03 -0.79
CA LEU A 80 -5.79 5.38 -1.25
C LEU A 80 -4.62 6.38 -1.36
N SER A 81 -4.86 7.53 -1.99
CA SER A 81 -3.83 8.58 -2.14
C SER A 81 -3.42 9.17 -0.79
N ALA A 82 -4.35 9.24 0.17
CA ALA A 82 -4.04 9.70 1.53
C ALA A 82 -3.16 8.70 2.29
N MET A 83 -3.48 7.40 2.22
CA MET A 83 -2.63 6.35 2.80
C MET A 83 -1.23 6.35 2.17
N ASP A 84 -1.15 6.37 0.84
CA ASP A 84 0.11 6.37 0.10
C ASP A 84 0.93 7.64 0.41
N ALA A 85 0.30 8.82 0.48
CA ALA A 85 1.00 10.05 0.86
C ALA A 85 1.60 9.99 2.26
N VAL A 86 0.85 9.49 3.25
CA VAL A 86 1.34 9.36 4.64
C VAL A 86 2.47 8.35 4.70
N PHE A 87 2.29 7.16 4.13
CA PHE A 87 3.32 6.13 4.09
C PHE A 87 4.62 6.63 3.44
N LEU A 88 4.52 7.24 2.25
CA LEU A 88 5.69 7.75 1.52
C LEU A 88 6.35 8.91 2.27
N ALA A 89 5.59 9.80 2.93
CA ALA A 89 6.15 10.90 3.72
C ALA A 89 7.01 10.43 4.90
N PHE A 90 6.75 9.24 5.42
CA PHE A 90 7.52 8.65 6.52
C PHE A 90 8.80 7.92 6.06
N ILE A 91 9.01 7.71 4.75
CA ILE A 91 10.23 7.08 4.23
C ILE A 91 11.50 7.88 4.60
N PRO A 92 11.61 9.19 4.33
CA PRO A 92 12.82 9.94 4.69
C PRO A 92 13.19 9.93 6.18
N PRO A 93 12.27 10.21 7.13
CA PRO A 93 12.60 10.13 8.55
C PRO A 93 12.82 8.69 9.01
N GLY A 94 12.15 7.69 8.41
CA GLY A 94 12.44 6.27 8.60
C GLY A 94 13.88 5.91 8.28
N PHE A 95 14.39 6.40 7.14
CA PHE A 95 15.77 6.13 6.74
C PHE A 95 16.77 6.85 7.63
N LEU A 96 16.48 8.11 7.97
CA LEU A 96 17.31 8.86 8.92
C LEU A 96 17.39 8.13 10.28
N ASN A 97 16.27 7.57 10.75
CA ASN A 97 16.25 6.78 11.96
C ASN A 97 17.09 5.51 11.85
N TYR A 98 16.85 4.72 10.80
CA TYR A 98 17.49 3.43 10.59
C TYR A 98 19.02 3.53 10.40
N TYR A 99 19.51 4.59 9.76
CA TYR A 99 20.94 4.76 9.46
C TYR A 99 21.72 5.63 10.44
N MET A 100 21.07 6.56 11.15
CA MET A 100 21.78 7.56 11.96
C MET A 100 21.27 7.68 13.41
N LEU A 101 19.95 7.73 13.62
CA LEU A 101 19.41 8.09 14.94
C LEU A 101 19.20 6.89 15.86
N TYR A 102 18.92 5.70 15.32
CA TYR A 102 18.67 4.47 16.06
C TYR A 102 17.64 4.61 17.19
N ASN A 103 16.60 5.42 16.97
CA ASN A 103 15.56 5.67 17.98
C ASN A 103 14.49 4.57 17.89
N GLU A 104 14.40 3.75 18.94
CA GLU A 104 13.48 2.63 19.03
C GLU A 104 12.00 3.05 18.99
N ALA A 105 11.65 4.17 19.64
CA ALA A 105 10.28 4.66 19.68
C ALA A 105 9.82 5.14 18.29
N PHE A 106 10.71 5.81 17.57
CA PHE A 106 10.42 6.20 16.18
C PHE A 106 10.27 4.95 15.29
N GLU A 107 11.14 3.94 15.46
CA GLU A 107 11.07 2.70 14.70
C GLU A 107 9.76 1.93 14.93
N ALA A 108 9.30 1.87 16.19
CA ALA A 108 8.02 1.28 16.54
C ALA A 108 6.85 2.01 15.85
N ILE A 109 6.89 3.35 15.79
CA ILE A 109 5.90 4.14 15.05
C ILE A 109 6.01 3.87 13.54
N TRP A 110 7.22 3.81 13.00
CA TRP A 110 7.46 3.53 11.58
C TRP A 110 6.91 2.16 11.15
N ASN A 111 7.14 1.11 11.95
CA ASN A 111 6.54 -0.21 11.75
C ASN A 111 5.00 -0.16 11.75
N GLY A 112 4.42 0.65 12.64
CA GLY A 112 2.98 0.91 12.66
C GLY A 112 2.48 1.60 11.39
N VAL A 113 3.18 2.64 10.92
CA VAL A 113 2.85 3.35 9.67
C VAL A 113 2.96 2.44 8.45
N TYR A 114 3.87 1.45 8.48
CA TYR A 114 4.01 0.44 7.43
C TYR A 114 2.71 -0.37 7.19
N SER A 115 1.83 -0.46 8.19
CA SER A 115 0.50 -1.08 8.04
C SER A 115 -0.38 -0.40 6.98
N LEU A 116 -0.17 0.90 6.71
CA LEU A 116 -0.87 1.59 5.62
C LEU A 116 -0.56 0.93 4.27
N ASN A 117 0.69 0.53 4.05
CA ASN A 117 1.13 -0.11 2.82
C ASN A 117 0.81 -1.61 2.79
N THR A 118 0.93 -2.32 3.91
CA THR A 118 0.78 -3.78 3.96
C THR A 118 -0.66 -4.25 4.21
N CYS A 119 -1.50 -3.43 4.82
CA CYS A 119 -2.89 -3.77 5.14
C CYS A 119 -3.88 -2.86 4.43
N GLY A 120 -3.81 -1.55 4.67
CA GLY A 120 -4.84 -0.61 4.21
C GLY A 120 -4.91 -0.48 2.71
N ARG A 121 -3.78 -0.24 2.06
CA ARG A 121 -3.68 -0.04 0.62
C ARG A 121 -4.22 -1.23 -0.21
N PRO A 122 -3.80 -2.49 0.01
CA PRO A 122 -4.35 -3.65 -0.69
C PRO A 122 -5.87 -3.81 -0.50
N LEU A 123 -6.36 -3.65 0.74
CA LEU A 123 -7.78 -3.82 1.03
C LEU A 123 -8.64 -2.71 0.42
N LEU A 124 -8.19 -1.46 0.44
CA LEU A 124 -8.87 -0.36 -0.25
C LEU A 124 -8.89 -0.58 -1.77
N MET A 125 -7.80 -1.08 -2.35
CA MET A 125 -7.74 -1.40 -3.76
C MET A 125 -8.72 -2.53 -4.12
N ALA A 126 -8.83 -3.55 -3.27
CA ALA A 126 -9.83 -4.62 -3.43
C ALA A 126 -11.27 -4.09 -3.33
N CYS A 127 -11.57 -3.21 -2.37
CA CYS A 127 -12.89 -2.57 -2.26
C CYS A 127 -13.22 -1.70 -3.48
N ALA A 128 -12.24 -0.95 -4.01
CA ALA A 128 -12.41 -0.14 -5.21
C ALA A 128 -12.71 -1.01 -6.44
N CYS A 129 -11.99 -2.12 -6.59
CA CYS A 129 -12.21 -3.08 -7.67
C CYS A 129 -13.61 -3.73 -7.57
N ALA A 130 -14.05 -4.09 -6.35
CA ALA A 130 -15.40 -4.61 -6.11
C ALA A 130 -16.51 -3.57 -6.41
N ASP A 131 -16.31 -2.29 -6.11
CA ASP A 131 -17.26 -1.23 -6.48
C ASP A 131 -17.38 -1.10 -8.00
N CYS A 132 -16.25 -1.14 -8.73
CA CYS A 132 -16.21 -1.16 -10.18
C CYS A 132 -16.90 -2.40 -10.76
N TYR A 133 -16.70 -3.58 -10.16
CA TYR A 133 -17.37 -4.80 -10.56
C TYR A 133 -18.89 -4.67 -10.45
N LEU A 134 -19.41 -4.18 -9.31
CA LEU A 134 -20.83 -3.98 -9.12
C LEU A 134 -21.40 -2.96 -10.12
N ALA A 135 -20.65 -1.89 -10.41
CA ALA A 135 -21.06 -0.87 -11.37
C ALA A 135 -21.19 -1.40 -12.80
N VAL A 136 -20.26 -2.26 -13.23
CA VAL A 136 -20.19 -2.76 -14.62
C VAL A 136 -21.07 -4.00 -14.82
N VAL A 137 -21.00 -4.96 -13.90
CA VAL A 137 -21.66 -6.27 -14.06
C VAL A 137 -23.10 -6.25 -13.59
N HIS A 138 -23.42 -5.44 -12.57
CA HIS A 138 -24.75 -5.36 -11.97
C HIS A 138 -25.31 -3.92 -11.93
N PRO A 139 -25.45 -3.24 -13.10
CA PRO A 139 -25.74 -1.80 -13.16
C PRO A 139 -27.09 -1.42 -12.53
N ILE A 140 -28.11 -2.30 -12.59
CA ILE A 140 -29.43 -2.07 -11.99
C ILE A 140 -29.31 -2.04 -10.46
N THR A 141 -28.65 -3.04 -9.88
CA THR A 141 -28.37 -3.13 -8.43
C THR A 141 -27.51 -1.95 -7.97
N TYR A 142 -26.48 -1.59 -8.73
CA TYR A 142 -25.59 -0.46 -8.42
C TYR A 142 -26.34 0.88 -8.44
N ARG A 143 -27.23 1.08 -9.41
CA ARG A 143 -28.06 2.29 -9.50
C ARG A 143 -29.06 2.39 -8.34
N GLN A 144 -29.62 1.28 -7.89
CA GLN A 144 -30.51 1.24 -6.73
C GLN A 144 -29.76 1.43 -5.40
N ARG A 145 -28.53 0.92 -5.30
CA ARG A 145 -27.64 1.03 -4.11
C ARG A 145 -26.61 2.14 -4.24
N LYS A 146 -26.98 3.29 -4.81
CA LYS A 146 -26.09 4.46 -5.04
C LYS A 146 -25.66 5.20 -3.77
N SER A 147 -25.57 4.50 -2.64
CA SER A 147 -25.32 5.08 -1.33
C SER A 147 -23.82 5.27 -1.09
N GLN A 148 -23.40 6.54 -0.96
CA GLN A 148 -22.07 6.90 -0.46
C GLN A 148 -21.79 6.32 0.94
N THR A 149 -22.84 6.04 1.70
CA THR A 149 -22.73 5.42 3.03
C THR A 149 -22.07 4.05 2.97
N LEU A 150 -22.38 3.20 1.97
CA LEU A 150 -21.76 1.88 1.86
C LEU A 150 -20.24 2.00 1.66
N ARG A 151 -19.80 2.94 0.80
CA ARG A 151 -18.36 3.17 0.57
C ARG A 151 -17.67 3.72 1.80
N ALA A 152 -18.32 4.65 2.49
CA ALA A 152 -17.81 5.20 3.75
C ALA A 152 -17.68 4.11 4.82
N VAL A 153 -18.65 3.19 4.91
CA VAL A 153 -18.57 2.03 5.82
C VAL A 153 -17.41 1.11 5.42
N LEU A 154 -17.28 0.74 4.14
CA LEU A 154 -16.18 -0.11 3.67
C LEU A 154 -14.80 0.52 3.94
N ALA A 155 -14.63 1.80 3.58
CA ALA A 155 -13.37 2.50 3.88
C ALA A 155 -13.13 2.61 5.38
N GLY A 156 -14.17 2.89 6.18
CA GLY A 156 -14.09 2.92 7.64
C GLY A 156 -13.60 1.60 8.22
N VAL A 157 -14.17 0.47 7.77
CA VAL A 157 -13.72 -0.88 8.15
C VAL A 157 -12.25 -1.09 7.79
N VAL A 158 -11.85 -0.74 6.56
CA VAL A 158 -10.45 -0.90 6.14
C VAL A 158 -9.52 -0.04 7.00
N TRP A 159 -9.86 1.22 7.28
CA TRP A 159 -9.10 2.08 8.18
C TRP A 159 -8.98 1.50 9.59
N THR A 160 -10.08 0.99 10.16
CA THR A 160 -10.07 0.37 11.49
C THR A 160 -9.16 -0.85 11.53
N VAL A 161 -9.24 -1.75 10.55
CA VAL A 161 -8.38 -2.93 10.47
C VAL A 161 -6.91 -2.54 10.26
N THR A 162 -6.67 -1.49 9.46
CA THR A 162 -5.32 -0.96 9.20
C THR A 162 -4.71 -0.40 10.48
N VAL A 163 -5.44 0.45 11.20
CA VAL A 163 -4.99 1.05 12.47
C VAL A 163 -4.76 -0.03 13.52
N ALA A 164 -5.66 -1.02 13.63
CA ALA A 164 -5.46 -2.16 14.53
C ALA A 164 -4.19 -2.95 14.19
N SER A 165 -3.95 -3.21 12.91
CA SER A 165 -2.71 -3.87 12.44
C SER A 165 -1.47 -3.02 12.74
N GLY A 166 -1.57 -1.70 12.56
CA GLY A 166 -0.51 -0.75 12.91
C GLY A 166 -0.15 -0.78 14.39
N PHE A 167 -1.15 -0.79 15.29
CA PHE A 167 -0.91 -0.97 16.72
C PHE A 167 -0.20 -2.29 17.02
N VAL A 168 -0.63 -3.39 16.40
CA VAL A 168 0.03 -4.68 16.55
C VAL A 168 1.50 -4.59 16.12
N TYR A 169 1.82 -3.99 14.97
CA TYR A 169 3.20 -3.87 14.49
C TYR A 169 4.06 -2.91 15.31
N THR A 170 3.47 -1.89 15.93
CA THR A 170 4.17 -0.99 16.84
C THR A 170 4.60 -1.69 18.13
N PHE A 171 3.73 -2.53 18.71
CA PHE A 171 4.04 -3.20 19.97
C PHE A 171 4.74 -4.57 19.81
N PHE A 172 4.50 -5.23 18.68
CA PHE A 172 4.93 -6.60 18.40
C PHE A 172 5.52 -6.67 16.98
N TYR A 173 6.66 -6.01 16.78
CA TYR A 173 7.27 -5.90 15.45
C TYR A 173 7.64 -7.28 14.87
N LYS A 174 7.88 -8.33 15.68
CA LYS A 174 8.16 -9.65 15.11
C LYS A 174 6.97 -10.23 14.36
N ILE A 175 5.74 -9.84 14.70
CA ILE A 175 4.54 -10.25 13.93
C ILE A 175 4.63 -9.70 12.50
N PHE A 176 5.15 -8.48 12.32
CA PHE A 176 5.41 -7.92 10.99
C PHE A 176 6.44 -8.75 10.20
N LEU A 177 7.33 -9.49 10.86
CA LEU A 177 8.32 -10.35 10.22
C LEU A 177 7.76 -11.73 9.83
N THR A 178 6.54 -12.08 10.24
CA THR A 178 5.91 -13.36 9.94
C THR A 178 5.08 -13.31 8.65
N MET A 179 4.32 -14.38 8.37
CA MET A 179 3.34 -14.44 7.28
C MET A 179 2.16 -13.47 7.44
N PHE A 180 1.95 -12.89 8.62
CA PHE A 180 0.75 -12.11 8.93
C PHE A 180 0.50 -10.92 7.97
N PRO A 181 1.50 -10.09 7.60
CA PRO A 181 1.28 -9.00 6.65
C PRO A 181 1.00 -9.46 5.22
N MET A 182 1.17 -10.74 4.90
CA MET A 182 0.84 -11.30 3.58
C MET A 182 -0.64 -11.65 3.45
N VAL A 183 -1.38 -11.77 4.55
CA VAL A 183 -2.82 -12.10 4.52
C VAL A 183 -3.63 -11.03 3.77
N PRO A 184 -3.48 -9.72 4.03
CA PRO A 184 -4.16 -8.69 3.24
C PRO A 184 -3.78 -8.72 1.76
N PHE A 185 -2.53 -9.03 1.42
CA PHE A 185 -2.07 -9.19 0.03
C PHE A 185 -2.77 -10.35 -0.68
N ALA A 186 -2.88 -11.51 -0.03
CA ALA A 186 -3.56 -12.67 -0.58
C ALA A 186 -5.04 -12.39 -0.81
N VAL A 187 -5.72 -11.80 0.18
CA VAL A 187 -7.13 -11.39 0.06
C VAL A 187 -7.30 -10.40 -1.08
N ALA A 188 -6.43 -9.39 -1.18
CA ALA A 188 -6.52 -8.37 -2.22
C ALA A 188 -6.30 -8.95 -3.63
N ILE A 189 -5.28 -9.80 -3.84
CA ILE A 189 -5.03 -10.43 -5.14
C ILE A 189 -6.24 -11.24 -5.60
N VAL A 190 -6.84 -12.04 -4.70
CA VAL A 190 -7.99 -12.87 -5.06
C VAL A 190 -9.18 -11.99 -5.46
N ILE A 191 -9.50 -10.98 -4.66
CA ILE A 191 -10.64 -10.10 -4.94
C ILE A 191 -10.41 -9.31 -6.23
N ILE A 192 -9.25 -8.67 -6.38
CA ILE A 192 -8.91 -7.86 -7.56
C ILE A 192 -8.90 -8.74 -8.81
N GLY A 193 -8.24 -9.90 -8.75
CA GLY A 193 -8.16 -10.82 -9.88
C GLY A 193 -9.53 -11.33 -10.33
N VAL A 194 -10.41 -11.70 -9.40
CA VAL A 194 -11.78 -12.11 -9.73
C VAL A 194 -12.58 -10.94 -10.33
N CYS A 195 -12.56 -9.78 -9.67
CA CYS A 195 -13.34 -8.62 -10.08
C CYS A 195 -12.91 -8.10 -11.46
N ASP A 196 -11.61 -7.88 -11.68
CA ASP A 196 -11.07 -7.43 -12.97
C ASP A 196 -11.37 -8.45 -14.08
N SER A 197 -11.28 -9.75 -13.80
CA SER A 197 -11.62 -10.80 -14.79
C SER A 197 -13.07 -10.70 -15.25
N PHE A 198 -14.02 -10.54 -14.32
CA PHE A 198 -15.43 -10.36 -14.67
C PHE A 198 -15.70 -9.04 -15.39
N ILE A 199 -15.07 -7.94 -14.94
CA ILE A 199 -15.23 -6.64 -15.59
C ILE A 199 -14.73 -6.72 -17.04
N ILE A 200 -13.54 -7.26 -17.27
CA ILE A 200 -12.96 -7.43 -18.60
C ILE A 200 -13.86 -8.31 -19.47
N HIS A 201 -14.31 -9.45 -18.95
CA HIS A 201 -15.20 -10.37 -19.67
C HIS A 201 -16.51 -9.68 -20.08
N THR A 202 -17.16 -8.95 -19.17
CA THR A 202 -18.39 -8.21 -19.47
C THR A 202 -18.13 -7.08 -20.46
N LEU A 203 -17.03 -6.33 -20.31
CA LEU A 203 -16.70 -5.25 -21.26
C LEU A 203 -16.44 -5.78 -22.67
N ILE A 204 -15.74 -6.91 -22.81
CA ILE A 204 -15.47 -7.53 -24.12
C ILE A 204 -16.77 -8.08 -24.72
N ASN A 205 -17.55 -8.85 -23.96
CA ASN A 205 -18.75 -9.52 -24.46
C ASN A 205 -19.94 -8.59 -24.70
N SER A 206 -19.95 -7.38 -24.13
CA SER A 206 -20.96 -6.37 -24.41
C SER A 206 -20.78 -5.70 -25.79
N ASP A 207 -19.82 -6.15 -26.61
CA ASP A 207 -19.53 -5.63 -27.96
C ASP A 207 -19.77 -6.61 -29.15
N PRO A 208 -20.86 -7.40 -29.24
CA PRO A 208 -21.04 -8.32 -30.37
C PRO A 208 -21.49 -7.64 -31.67
N GLY A 209 -21.68 -6.31 -31.70
CA GLY A 209 -22.36 -5.63 -32.79
C GLY A 209 -21.72 -4.29 -33.16
N LYS A 210 -21.04 -4.29 -34.32
CA LYS A 210 -20.69 -3.14 -35.18
C LYS A 210 -19.21 -2.71 -35.13
N ASN A 211 -18.43 -3.36 -36.01
CA ASN A 211 -17.09 -3.03 -36.50
C ASN A 211 -15.93 -3.10 -35.48
N ASN A 212 -14.82 -3.71 -35.93
CA ASN A 212 -13.57 -4.02 -35.22
C ASN A 212 -12.79 -2.81 -34.62
N THR A 213 -13.45 -1.70 -34.34
CA THR A 213 -12.86 -0.53 -33.70
C THR A 213 -13.50 -0.33 -32.34
N ILE A 214 -12.91 -0.97 -31.31
CA ILE A 214 -13.25 -0.69 -29.91
C ILE A 214 -13.19 0.83 -29.71
N HIS A 215 -14.28 1.44 -29.24
CA HIS A 215 -14.35 2.89 -29.03
C HIS A 215 -13.18 3.34 -28.11
N PRO A 216 -12.44 4.40 -28.44
CA PRO A 216 -11.18 4.76 -27.74
C PRO A 216 -11.36 4.99 -26.23
N GLN A 217 -12.55 5.42 -25.78
CA GLN A 217 -12.88 5.54 -24.35
C GLN A 217 -12.97 4.18 -23.64
N LYS A 218 -13.49 3.15 -24.33
CA LYS A 218 -13.62 1.78 -23.81
C LYS A 218 -12.26 1.08 -23.75
N GLN A 219 -11.44 1.27 -24.78
CA GLN A 219 -10.07 0.76 -24.80
C GLN A 219 -9.24 1.35 -23.64
N ARG A 220 -9.39 2.65 -23.36
CA ARG A 220 -8.70 3.30 -22.24
C ARG A 220 -9.13 2.77 -20.87
N ALA A 221 -10.43 2.45 -20.71
CA ALA A 221 -10.95 1.84 -19.49
C ALA A 221 -10.38 0.43 -19.28
N VAL A 222 -10.41 -0.43 -20.31
CA VAL A 222 -9.85 -1.78 -20.27
C VAL A 222 -8.33 -1.74 -20.01
N GLN A 223 -7.59 -0.86 -20.67
CA GLN A 223 -6.15 -0.70 -20.45
C GLN A 223 -5.83 -0.31 -19.00
N THR A 224 -6.66 0.56 -18.40
CA THR A 224 -6.47 0.96 -17.00
C THR A 224 -6.70 -0.20 -16.05
N LEU A 225 -7.68 -1.06 -16.31
CA LEU A 225 -7.95 -2.27 -15.52
C LEU A 225 -6.83 -3.31 -15.67
N ILE A 226 -6.35 -3.56 -16.88
CA ILE A 226 -5.21 -4.47 -17.12
C ILE A 226 -3.96 -3.94 -16.42
N ASN A 227 -3.67 -2.64 -16.52
CA ASN A 227 -2.53 -2.04 -15.81
C ASN A 227 -2.69 -2.17 -14.30
N SER A 228 -3.91 -2.01 -13.78
CA SER A 228 -4.21 -2.18 -12.36
C SER A 228 -3.95 -3.61 -11.89
N LEU A 229 -4.43 -4.59 -12.64
CA LEU A 229 -4.23 -6.02 -12.39
C LEU A 229 -2.75 -6.38 -12.40
N VAL A 230 -2.01 -5.97 -13.43
CA VAL A 230 -0.57 -6.23 -13.56
C VAL A 230 0.20 -5.65 -12.38
N VAL A 231 -0.09 -4.41 -11.98
CA VAL A 231 0.55 -3.79 -10.82
C VAL A 231 0.18 -4.51 -9.53
N ALA A 232 -1.06 -4.96 -9.34
CA ALA A 232 -1.45 -5.74 -8.15
C ALA A 232 -0.65 -7.06 -8.07
N PHE A 233 -0.54 -7.79 -9.18
CA PHE A 233 0.28 -9.01 -9.24
C PHE A 233 1.75 -8.72 -8.93
N ILE A 234 2.36 -7.72 -9.57
CA ILE A 234 3.77 -7.36 -9.32
C ILE A 234 3.99 -6.90 -7.88
N SER A 235 3.03 -6.20 -7.28
CA SER A 235 3.17 -5.60 -5.95
C SER A 235 2.94 -6.59 -4.81
N TYR A 236 2.08 -7.59 -5.01
CA TYR A 236 1.57 -8.42 -3.92
C TYR A 236 1.93 -9.90 -4.06
N LEU A 237 2.13 -10.41 -5.28
CA LEU A 237 2.48 -11.83 -5.49
C LEU A 237 3.90 -12.17 -5.01
N PRO A 238 4.96 -11.37 -5.30
CA PRO A 238 6.30 -11.71 -4.85
C PRO A 238 6.44 -11.82 -3.33
N PRO A 239 5.91 -10.89 -2.50
CA PRO A 239 5.90 -11.04 -1.05
C PRO A 239 5.27 -12.35 -0.59
N ILE A 240 4.10 -12.71 -1.13
CA ILE A 240 3.39 -13.94 -0.75
C ILE A 240 4.26 -15.17 -1.04
N LEU A 241 4.79 -15.29 -2.26
CA LEU A 241 5.59 -16.45 -2.65
C LEU A 241 6.89 -16.53 -1.83
N LEU A 242 7.61 -15.42 -1.69
CA LEU A 242 8.90 -15.40 -1.01
C LEU A 242 8.79 -15.65 0.50
N TYR A 243 7.73 -15.19 1.15
CA TYR A 243 7.50 -15.53 2.55
C TYR A 243 7.00 -16.98 2.72
N THR A 244 6.12 -17.47 1.84
CA THR A 244 5.60 -18.86 1.92
C THR A 244 6.70 -19.89 1.70
N PHE A 245 7.55 -19.69 0.70
CA PHE A 245 8.60 -20.64 0.36
C PHE A 245 9.92 -20.33 1.05
N GLY A 246 10.23 -19.08 1.37
CA GLY A 246 11.53 -18.72 1.94
C GLY A 246 11.62 -18.97 3.44
N LEU A 247 10.53 -18.85 4.21
CA LEU A 247 10.55 -19.13 5.66
C LEU A 247 10.92 -20.58 6.00
N PRO A 248 10.43 -21.62 5.29
CA PRO A 248 10.87 -22.99 5.53
C PRO A 248 12.26 -23.33 4.99
N LEU A 249 12.80 -22.54 4.07
CA LEU A 249 14.08 -22.81 3.41
C LEU A 249 15.29 -22.19 4.13
N ILE A 250 15.08 -21.14 4.93
CA ILE A 250 16.15 -20.42 5.62
C ILE A 250 15.91 -20.54 7.13
N ASP A 251 16.72 -21.36 7.80
CA ASP A 251 16.60 -21.62 9.24
C ASP A 251 16.91 -20.38 10.10
N ASP A 252 17.72 -19.44 9.60
CA ASP A 252 18.06 -18.21 10.31
C ASP A 252 17.07 -17.08 9.97
N PRO A 253 16.22 -16.64 10.92
CA PRO A 253 15.21 -15.61 10.68
C PRO A 253 15.80 -14.24 10.36
N ASN A 254 17.00 -13.91 10.87
CA ASN A 254 17.66 -12.64 10.58
C ASN A 254 18.21 -12.64 9.15
N VAL A 255 18.79 -13.76 8.71
CA VAL A 255 19.27 -13.91 7.32
C VAL A 255 18.10 -13.83 6.34
N PHE A 256 16.97 -14.50 6.65
CA PHE A 256 15.76 -14.40 5.84
C PHE A 256 15.26 -12.96 5.76
N PHE A 257 15.15 -12.27 6.91
CA PHE A 257 14.68 -10.90 6.97
C PHE A 257 15.56 -9.94 6.16
N CYS A 258 16.88 -9.98 6.35
CA CYS A 258 17.79 -9.04 5.69
C CYS A 258 17.93 -9.31 4.18
N THR A 259 17.84 -10.58 3.77
CA THR A 259 18.07 -10.98 2.36
C THR A 259 16.80 -10.92 1.53
N ILE A 260 15.66 -11.31 2.12
CA ILE A 260 14.38 -11.47 1.42
C ILE A 260 13.34 -10.52 2.01
N GLY A 261 13.14 -10.56 3.33
CA GLY A 261 12.06 -9.86 4.02
C GLY A 261 12.06 -8.34 3.81
N LEU A 262 13.22 -7.68 3.93
CA LEU A 262 13.39 -6.25 3.70
C LEU A 262 13.25 -5.91 2.20
N PRO A 263 14.05 -6.48 1.28
CA PRO A 263 13.98 -6.13 -0.13
C PRO A 263 12.62 -6.38 -0.77
N VAL A 264 11.89 -7.41 -0.35
CA VAL A 264 10.61 -7.74 -0.98
C VAL A 264 9.53 -6.68 -0.69
N THR A 265 9.64 -5.90 0.39
CA THR A 265 8.72 -4.78 0.66
C THR A 265 8.79 -3.65 -0.38
N VAL A 266 9.86 -3.62 -1.19
CA VAL A 266 9.94 -2.73 -2.37
C VAL A 266 8.79 -3.00 -3.33
N THR A 267 8.36 -4.25 -3.49
CA THR A 267 7.30 -4.60 -4.45
C THR A 267 5.96 -3.95 -4.08
N SER A 268 5.57 -3.97 -2.80
CA SER A 268 4.36 -3.29 -2.33
C SER A 268 4.50 -1.77 -2.32
N THR A 269 5.72 -1.26 -2.13
CA THR A 269 6.05 0.16 -2.21
C THR A 269 5.94 0.70 -3.64
N LEU A 270 6.40 -0.06 -4.64
CA LEU A 270 6.28 0.27 -6.06
C LEU A 270 4.83 0.51 -6.46
N GLY A 271 3.90 -0.31 -5.98
CA GLY A 271 2.47 -0.09 -6.22
C GLY A 271 2.01 1.31 -5.78
N SER A 272 2.48 1.79 -4.64
CA SER A 272 2.15 3.13 -4.07
C SER A 272 2.71 4.28 -4.90
N ALA A 273 3.77 4.04 -5.69
CA ALA A 273 4.32 5.02 -6.60
C ALA A 273 3.67 4.97 -7.99
N VAL A 274 3.47 3.76 -8.53
CA VAL A 274 3.01 3.56 -9.92
C VAL A 274 1.54 3.91 -10.11
N MET A 275 0.67 3.54 -9.16
CA MET A 275 -0.78 3.77 -9.28
C MET A 275 -1.17 5.26 -9.38
N PRO A 276 -0.67 6.15 -8.51
CA PRO A 276 -0.89 7.58 -8.65
C PRO A 276 -0.43 8.16 -9.98
N LEU A 277 0.72 7.71 -10.50
CA LEU A 277 1.24 8.18 -11.79
C LEU A 277 0.35 7.76 -12.95
N LEU A 278 -0.09 6.51 -12.97
CA LEU A 278 -1.02 6.00 -13.97
C LEU A 278 -2.35 6.78 -13.94
N TYR A 279 -2.85 7.09 -12.75
CA TYR A 279 -4.05 7.91 -12.59
C TYR A 279 -3.86 9.33 -13.15
N LEU A 280 -2.75 10.00 -12.82
CA LEU A 280 -2.44 11.33 -13.37
C LEU A 280 -2.27 11.33 -14.89
N ASN A 281 -1.70 10.25 -15.45
CA ASN A 281 -1.52 10.08 -16.89
C ASN A 281 -2.87 9.93 -17.58
N ASN A 282 -3.76 9.13 -16.99
CA ASN A 282 -5.11 8.94 -17.47
C ASN A 282 -5.97 10.22 -17.39
N LEU A 283 -5.69 11.11 -16.44
CA LEU A 283 -6.33 12.43 -16.38
C LEU A 283 -5.77 13.44 -17.39
N GLY A 284 -4.72 13.11 -18.15
CA GLY A 284 -4.06 14.06 -19.06
C GLY A 284 -3.40 15.24 -18.33
N LYS A 285 -3.13 15.09 -17.02
CA LYS A 285 -2.58 16.17 -16.18
C LYS A 285 -1.05 16.15 -16.11
N LEU A 286 -0.40 15.10 -16.61
CA LEU A 286 1.06 14.99 -16.66
C LEU A 286 1.72 16.01 -17.59
N ASP A 287 1.07 16.39 -18.70
CA ASP A 287 1.55 17.45 -19.58
C ASP A 287 1.59 18.82 -18.89
N ARG A 288 0.70 19.06 -17.92
CA ARG A 288 0.67 20.32 -17.16
C ARG A 288 1.85 20.45 -16.18
N PHE A 289 2.38 19.33 -15.71
CA PHE A 289 3.58 19.30 -14.86
C PHE A 289 4.88 19.30 -15.68
N ARG A 290 4.84 18.85 -16.94
CA ARG A 290 6.00 18.85 -17.85
C ARG A 290 6.32 20.21 -18.46
N PHE A 291 5.45 21.22 -18.32
CA PHE A 291 5.60 22.57 -18.89
C PHE A 291 5.82 23.71 -17.87
N GLY A 292 6.50 23.43 -16.76
CA GLY A 292 7.01 24.46 -15.84
C GLY A 292 8.41 24.99 -16.19
N CYS A 293 9.19 24.28 -17.02
CA CYS A 293 10.61 24.61 -17.25
C CYS A 293 10.99 25.10 -18.65
N CYS A 294 10.04 25.28 -19.58
CA CYS A 294 10.30 26.01 -20.82
C CYS A 294 9.09 26.85 -21.22
N ARG A 295 8.97 28.02 -20.60
CA ARG A 295 8.27 29.16 -21.20
C ARG A 295 9.28 30.30 -21.32
N LYS A 296 10.11 30.24 -22.37
CA LYS A 296 10.78 31.44 -22.87
C LYS A 296 9.89 32.02 -23.98
N THR A 297 9.42 33.22 -23.69
CA THR A 297 9.05 34.34 -24.58
C THR A 297 9.06 34.06 -26.07
#